data_AF-A0AAE1H579-F1
#
_entry.id   AF-A0AAE1H579-F1
#
_cell.length_a   1.000
_cell.length_b   1.000
_cell.length_c   1.000
_cell.angle_alpha   90.00
_cell.angle_beta   90.00
_cell.angle_gamma   90.00
#
_symmetry.space_group_name_H-M   'P 1'
#
loop_
_entity.id
_entity.type
_entity.pdbx_description
1 polymer ?
#
loop_
_entity_poly.entity_id
_entity_poly.type
_entity_poly.pdbx_seq_one_letter_code
_entity_poly.pdbx_strand_id
1 'polypeptide(L)'
;VALPLLLLLLLAPRARGSLLVADTHAGRLMELHGDSPTCTLYEDRRAVEVKLSRSDPRRVRPSSPEQFDALVRACHDHNHLGGGGGPAGPLGLGPGLRQTGFIYPGTKWCGPGSTAQYYDDLGYHEAEDACCREHDHCPAVLEAGQCAQGLCNNAIYTKSHCDCDARFRRCLRSVGSETANLIGSIFFNVVQVSCFKEKRPCFSEDVDDRSGRCRMRFHAQARYEEFGGSGYSSSPSASGLVSNLLSSILPFRKR
;
A
#
# COMPACT_ATOMS: atom_id res chain seq x y z
N VAL A 1 35.41 12.74 -15.84
CA VAL A 1 34.47 13.71 -15.24
C VAL A 1 33.05 13.12 -15.03
N ALA A 2 32.83 11.80 -15.18
CA ALA A 2 31.49 11.19 -15.06
C ALA A 2 31.17 10.55 -13.69
N LEU A 3 32.10 10.57 -12.72
CA LEU A 3 31.85 10.04 -11.38
C LEU A 3 30.93 10.89 -10.46
N PRO A 4 30.82 12.23 -10.56
CA PRO A 4 30.05 12.98 -9.57
C PRO A 4 28.52 12.86 -9.79
N LEU A 5 28.08 12.59 -11.02
CA LEU A 5 26.67 12.40 -11.36
C LEU A 5 26.10 11.07 -10.83
N LEU A 6 26.92 10.01 -10.77
CA LEU A 6 26.49 8.72 -10.24
C LEU A 6 26.33 8.77 -8.70
N LEU A 7 27.15 9.56 -8.02
CA LEU A 7 27.05 9.76 -6.56
C LEU A 7 25.84 10.65 -6.18
N LEU A 8 25.47 11.62 -7.04
CA LEU A 8 24.25 12.43 -6.90
C LEU A 8 22.96 11.61 -7.07
N LEU A 9 22.98 10.53 -7.88
CA LEU A 9 21.85 9.61 -8.01
C LEU A 9 21.67 8.67 -6.80
N LEU A 10 22.75 8.38 -6.06
CA LEU A 10 22.69 7.62 -4.81
C LEU A 10 22.26 8.46 -3.60
N LEU A 11 22.34 9.79 -3.72
CA LEU A 11 21.86 10.78 -2.74
C LEU A 11 20.50 11.38 -3.14
N ALA A 12 19.92 10.97 -4.27
CA ALA A 12 18.56 11.37 -4.61
C ALA A 12 17.63 10.80 -3.52
N PRO A 13 16.90 11.66 -2.78
CA PRO A 13 15.90 11.15 -1.86
C PRO A 13 14.94 10.27 -2.66
N ARG A 14 14.79 9.00 -2.26
CA ARG A 14 13.74 8.11 -2.79
C ARG A 14 12.46 8.92 -2.84
N ALA A 15 11.85 9.04 -4.03
CA ALA A 15 10.72 9.92 -4.25
C ALA A 15 9.65 9.68 -3.19
N ARG A 16 9.46 10.68 -2.32
CA ARG A 16 8.44 10.71 -1.25
C ARG A 16 7.10 10.39 -1.89
N GLY A 17 6.56 9.22 -1.59
CA GLY A 17 5.34 8.71 -2.20
C GLY A 17 4.18 8.90 -1.26
N SER A 18 3.15 9.63 -1.67
CA SER A 18 1.85 9.60 -1.04
C SER A 18 0.85 8.85 -1.93
N LEU A 19 -0.13 8.20 -1.30
CA LEU A 19 -1.25 7.57 -1.97
C LEU A 19 -2.46 8.50 -1.83
N LEU A 20 -3.11 8.79 -2.94
CA LEU A 20 -4.33 9.57 -2.96
C LEU A 20 -5.53 8.63 -3.10
N VAL A 21 -6.47 8.72 -2.19
CA VAL A 21 -7.75 8.01 -2.23
C VAL A 21 -8.83 9.03 -2.55
N ALA A 22 -9.58 8.81 -3.63
CA ALA A 22 -10.64 9.71 -4.07
C ALA A 22 -12.02 9.08 -3.84
N ASP A 23 -12.94 9.87 -3.31
CA ASP A 23 -14.36 9.53 -3.22
C ASP A 23 -15.00 9.72 -4.61
N THR A 24 -15.55 8.64 -5.17
CA THR A 24 -16.16 8.66 -6.51
C THR A 24 -17.46 9.48 -6.60
N HIS A 25 -18.10 9.80 -5.48
CA HIS A 25 -19.40 10.49 -5.45
C HIS A 25 -19.33 11.90 -4.88
N ALA A 26 -18.57 12.12 -3.80
CA ALA A 26 -18.61 13.40 -3.08
C ALA A 26 -17.52 14.40 -3.50
N GLY A 27 -16.60 14.02 -4.39
CA GLY A 27 -15.51 14.90 -4.82
C GLY A 27 -14.52 15.24 -3.69
N ARG A 28 -14.40 14.37 -2.70
CA ARG A 28 -13.44 14.44 -1.59
C ARG A 28 -12.18 13.66 -1.92
N LEU A 29 -11.07 14.04 -1.31
CA LEU A 29 -9.77 13.38 -1.50
C LEU A 29 -9.07 13.21 -0.17
N MET A 30 -8.45 12.05 0.04
CA MET A 30 -7.61 11.79 1.20
C MET A 30 -6.19 11.43 0.74
N GLU A 31 -5.19 12.05 1.36
CA GLU A 31 -3.79 11.74 1.15
C GLU A 31 -3.24 10.93 2.32
N LEU A 32 -2.78 9.71 2.01
CA LEU A 32 -2.01 8.88 2.93
C LEU A 32 -0.52 9.11 2.65
N HIS A 33 0.21 9.62 3.64
CA HIS A 33 1.63 9.88 3.49
C HIS A 33 2.38 8.54 3.59
N GLY A 34 3.38 8.34 2.75
CA GLY A 34 4.23 7.14 2.80
C GLY A 34 5.44 7.30 3.73
N ASP A 35 5.77 8.52 4.15
CA ASP A 35 6.94 8.86 4.97
C ASP A 35 6.59 9.37 6.37
N SER A 36 5.30 9.53 6.67
CA SER A 36 4.79 9.91 8.00
C SER A 36 3.48 9.18 8.28
N PRO A 37 3.16 8.88 9.55
CA PRO A 37 1.91 8.22 9.94
C PRO A 37 0.67 9.11 9.80
N THR A 38 0.80 10.24 9.12
CA THR A 38 -0.27 11.23 9.00
C THR A 38 -1.11 10.99 7.75
N CYS A 39 -2.35 11.47 7.81
CA CYS A 39 -3.27 11.51 6.69
C CYS A 39 -3.88 12.92 6.60
N THR A 40 -4.11 13.39 5.38
CA THR A 40 -4.73 14.71 5.14
C THR A 40 -6.03 14.52 4.36
N LEU A 41 -7.12 15.06 4.89
CA LEU A 41 -8.42 15.11 4.21
C LEU A 41 -8.57 16.44 3.48
N TYR A 42 -9.02 16.38 2.23
CA TYR A 42 -9.35 17.51 1.39
C TYR A 42 -10.84 17.47 1.03
N GLU A 43 -11.59 18.44 1.54
CA GLU A 43 -13.02 18.60 1.27
C GLU A 43 -13.30 19.78 0.33
N ASP A 44 -12.41 20.78 0.29
CA ASP A 44 -12.53 21.91 -0.63
C ASP A 44 -12.25 21.46 -2.07
N ARG A 45 -13.24 21.69 -2.94
CA ARG A 45 -13.17 21.28 -4.35
C ARG A 45 -11.93 21.82 -5.07
N ARG A 46 -11.54 23.08 -4.82
CA ARG A 46 -10.36 23.67 -5.48
C ARG A 46 -9.08 23.03 -4.97
N ALA A 47 -8.99 22.75 -3.67
CA ALA A 47 -7.87 22.02 -3.08
C ALA A 47 -7.73 20.61 -3.68
N VAL A 48 -8.85 19.90 -3.85
CA VAL A 48 -8.89 18.58 -4.51
C VAL A 48 -8.40 18.67 -5.95
N GLU A 49 -8.91 19.62 -6.74
CA GLU A 49 -8.51 19.81 -8.15
C GLU A 49 -7.02 20.17 -8.29
N VAL A 50 -6.50 21.06 -7.44
CA VAL A 50 -5.08 21.42 -7.41
C VAL A 50 -4.21 20.23 -7.01
N LYS A 51 -4.64 19.42 -6.05
CA LYS A 51 -3.88 18.25 -5.62
C LYS A 51 -3.85 17.18 -6.70
N LEU A 52 -5.00 16.85 -7.31
CA LEU A 52 -5.10 15.85 -8.37
C LEU A 52 -4.31 16.25 -9.61
N SER A 53 -4.36 17.52 -10.03
CA SER A 53 -3.66 18.01 -11.22
C SER A 53 -2.12 17.97 -11.10
N ARG A 54 -1.58 17.98 -9.88
CA ARG A 54 -0.14 17.92 -9.61
C ARG A 54 0.38 16.53 -9.27
N SER A 55 -0.51 15.55 -9.14
CA SER A 55 -0.17 14.21 -8.66
C SER A 55 -0.08 13.20 -9.81
N ASP A 56 0.74 12.16 -9.65
CA ASP A 56 0.82 11.06 -10.61
C ASP A 56 -0.53 10.30 -10.61
N PRO A 57 -1.24 10.20 -11.75
CA PRO A 57 -2.50 9.46 -11.85
C PRO A 57 -2.40 8.01 -11.37
N ARG A 58 -1.22 7.38 -11.43
CA ARG A 58 -0.98 6.00 -10.96
C ARG A 58 -1.02 5.87 -9.44
N ARG A 59 -0.98 7.00 -8.71
CA ARG A 59 -1.06 7.07 -7.24
C ARG A 59 -2.43 7.49 -6.75
N VAL A 60 -3.42 7.64 -7.65
CA VAL A 60 -4.80 7.95 -7.31
C VAL A 60 -5.64 6.68 -7.36
N ARG A 61 -6.32 6.37 -6.26
CA ARG A 61 -7.18 5.20 -6.11
C ARG A 61 -8.63 5.63 -5.89
N PRO A 62 -9.57 5.19 -6.74
CA PRO A 62 -10.98 5.41 -6.49
C PRO A 62 -11.45 4.54 -5.32
N SER A 63 -12.42 5.03 -4.56
CA SER A 63 -13.06 4.29 -3.47
C SER A 63 -14.56 4.56 -3.45
N SER A 64 -15.34 3.59 -2.97
CA SER A 64 -16.78 3.81 -2.74
C SER A 64 -16.97 4.77 -1.55
N PRO A 65 -18.12 5.47 -1.45
CA PRO A 65 -18.39 6.39 -0.35
C PRO A 65 -18.25 5.71 1.02
N GLU A 66 -18.72 4.46 1.15
CA GLU A 66 -18.67 3.71 2.39
C GLU A 66 -17.23 3.39 2.80
N GLN A 67 -16.39 2.99 1.83
CA GLN A 67 -14.96 2.74 2.06
C GLN A 67 -14.21 4.03 2.39
N PHE A 68 -14.56 5.13 1.72
CA PHE A 68 -13.95 6.43 1.94
C PHE A 68 -14.28 6.97 3.34
N ASP A 69 -15.54 6.93 3.76
CA ASP A 69 -15.96 7.39 5.09
C ASP A 69 -15.34 6.55 6.21
N ALA A 70 -15.16 5.24 5.99
CA ALA A 70 -14.45 4.38 6.92
C ALA A 70 -12.96 4.78 7.07
N LEU A 71 -12.31 5.14 5.96
CA LEU A 71 -10.95 5.67 5.98
C LEU A 71 -10.86 7.06 6.63
N VAL A 72 -11.84 7.93 6.41
CA VAL A 72 -11.92 9.25 7.05
C VAL A 72 -12.02 9.11 8.56
N ARG A 73 -12.86 8.20 9.07
CA ARG A 73 -12.96 7.90 10.50
C ARG A 73 -11.62 7.43 11.07
N ALA A 74 -10.98 6.46 10.41
CA ALA A 74 -9.66 5.98 10.83
C ALA A 74 -8.60 7.09 10.80
N CYS A 75 -8.67 8.00 9.82
CA CYS A 75 -7.79 9.15 9.73
C CYS A 75 -8.00 10.15 10.89
N HIS A 76 -9.26 10.43 11.24
CA HIS A 76 -9.58 11.30 12.39
C HIS A 76 -9.13 10.69 13.71
N ASP A 77 -9.37 9.41 13.94
CA ASP A 77 -8.96 8.72 15.17
C ASP A 77 -7.44 8.75 15.34
N HIS A 78 -6.69 8.56 14.26
CA HIS A 78 -5.23 8.69 14.26
C HIS A 78 -4.78 10.13 14.60
N ASN A 79 -5.48 11.14 14.09
CA ASN A 79 -5.18 12.55 14.39
C ASN A 79 -5.62 12.97 15.81
N HIS A 80 -6.67 12.36 16.37
CA HIS A 80 -7.16 12.60 17.73
C HIS A 80 -6.31 11.94 18.81
N LEU A 81 -5.71 10.77 18.51
CA LEU A 81 -4.71 10.13 19.37
C LEU A 81 -3.33 10.83 19.35
N GLY A 82 -3.23 11.99 18.70
CA GLY A 82 -2.20 13.01 18.88
C GLY A 82 -0.83 12.49 19.33
N GLY A 83 0.05 12.16 18.39
CA GLY A 83 1.48 12.15 18.66
C GLY A 83 1.95 11.07 19.63
N GLY A 84 1.55 9.81 19.38
CA GLY A 84 2.23 8.62 19.92
C GLY A 84 3.64 8.43 19.33
N GLY A 85 4.47 9.48 19.35
CA GLY A 85 5.89 9.28 19.50
C GLY A 85 6.08 8.59 20.84
N GLY A 86 6.18 7.25 20.83
CA GLY A 86 6.88 6.56 21.90
C GLY A 86 8.19 7.31 22.16
N PRO A 87 8.62 7.44 23.42
CA PRO A 87 9.78 8.26 23.75
C PRO A 87 10.92 7.87 22.82
N ALA A 88 11.49 8.85 22.13
CA ALA A 88 12.80 8.70 21.55
C ALA A 88 13.70 8.24 22.70
N GLY A 89 14.05 6.96 22.72
CA GLY A 89 14.99 6.43 23.70
C GLY A 89 16.22 7.34 23.67
N PRO A 90 16.83 7.65 24.83
CA PRO A 90 17.78 8.75 25.00
C PRO A 90 19.08 8.63 24.19
N LEU A 91 19.21 7.62 23.32
CA LEU A 91 20.44 7.28 22.61
C LEU A 91 20.32 7.23 21.08
N GLY A 92 19.14 7.44 20.49
CA GLY A 92 18.99 7.77 19.07
C GLY A 92 19.71 6.88 18.03
N LEU A 93 20.07 5.63 18.35
CA LEU A 93 20.81 4.74 17.43
C LEU A 93 20.52 3.23 17.68
N GLY A 94 19.78 2.61 16.74
CA GLY A 94 19.78 1.16 16.41
C GLY A 94 18.40 0.46 16.37
N PRO A 95 18.21 -0.64 15.59
CA PRO A 95 18.38 -0.82 14.14
C PRO A 95 17.03 -0.88 13.38
N GLY A 96 16.94 -0.28 12.19
CA GLY A 96 16.35 -1.02 11.07
C GLY A 96 14.91 -0.83 10.59
N LEU A 97 14.00 -0.06 11.20
CA LEU A 97 12.77 0.33 10.50
C LEU A 97 12.34 1.76 10.86
N ARG A 98 12.42 2.63 9.85
CA ARG A 98 11.97 4.01 9.89
C ARG A 98 10.45 3.96 9.91
N GLN A 99 9.82 4.61 10.89
CA GLN A 99 8.38 4.85 10.89
C GLN A 99 8.00 5.51 9.56
N THR A 100 7.21 4.84 8.74
CA THR A 100 6.85 5.31 7.39
C THR A 100 5.38 5.05 7.16
N GLY A 101 4.54 6.07 7.21
CA GLY A 101 3.16 5.95 6.72
C GLY A 101 2.09 5.54 7.73
N PHE A 102 0.84 5.65 7.28
CA PHE A 102 -0.39 5.47 8.07
C PHE A 102 -0.55 4.05 8.63
N ILE A 103 -0.65 3.92 9.96
CA ILE A 103 -0.99 2.67 10.68
C ILE A 103 -2.45 2.75 11.12
N TYR A 104 -3.22 1.67 10.93
CA TYR A 104 -4.62 1.64 11.28
C TYR A 104 -4.82 1.84 12.81
N PRO A 105 -5.70 2.76 13.26
CA PRO A 105 -5.90 3.04 14.68
C PRO A 105 -6.23 1.78 15.50
N GLY A 106 -5.63 1.67 16.70
CA GLY A 106 -5.82 0.52 17.57
C GLY A 106 -5.05 -0.73 17.15
N THR A 107 -4.20 -0.66 16.13
CA THR A 107 -3.25 -1.71 15.72
C THR A 107 -1.81 -1.18 15.77
N LYS A 108 -0.83 -2.08 15.72
CA LYS A 108 0.60 -1.74 15.71
C LYS A 108 1.32 -2.25 14.46
N TRP A 109 0.72 -3.18 13.72
CA TRP A 109 1.28 -3.85 12.55
C TRP A 109 0.47 -3.59 11.26
N CYS A 110 -0.76 -3.06 11.34
CA CYS A 110 -1.59 -2.86 10.15
C CYS A 110 -1.31 -1.53 9.42
N GLY A 111 -0.18 -1.46 8.71
CA GLY A 111 0.19 -0.34 7.83
C GLY A 111 1.62 -0.52 7.30
N PRO A 112 2.27 0.52 6.76
CA PRO A 112 3.64 0.37 6.29
C PRO A 112 4.63 0.37 7.47
N GLY A 113 5.28 -0.78 7.68
CA GLY A 113 6.10 -1.02 8.88
C GLY A 113 5.24 -1.24 10.12
N SER A 114 5.84 -1.11 11.31
CA SER A 114 5.12 -1.30 12.57
C SER A 114 5.54 -0.31 13.65
N THR A 115 4.65 -0.07 14.61
CA THR A 115 4.89 0.71 15.84
C THR A 115 5.10 -0.20 17.06
N ALA A 116 5.10 -1.51 16.85
CA ALA A 116 5.32 -2.53 17.87
C ALA A 116 6.77 -2.48 18.39
N GLN A 117 6.95 -2.59 19.70
CA GLN A 117 8.28 -2.61 20.32
C GLN A 117 8.93 -4.01 20.27
N TYR A 118 8.12 -5.05 20.19
CA TYR A 118 8.53 -6.45 20.12
C TYR A 118 7.44 -7.28 19.42
N TYR A 119 7.73 -8.53 19.06
CA TYR A 119 6.86 -9.36 18.22
C TYR A 119 5.43 -9.50 18.78
N ASP A 120 5.26 -9.74 20.08
CA ASP A 120 3.95 -9.89 20.71
C ASP A 120 3.30 -8.58 21.15
N ASP A 121 3.89 -7.43 20.80
CA ASP A 121 3.32 -6.12 21.10
C ASP A 121 2.16 -5.83 20.13
N LEU A 122 0.95 -6.22 20.52
CA LEU A 122 -0.28 -6.02 19.76
C LEU A 122 -1.06 -4.80 20.27
N GLY A 123 -1.86 -4.21 19.39
CA GLY A 123 -2.79 -3.13 19.71
C GLY A 123 -4.12 -3.63 20.29
N TYR A 124 -5.07 -2.71 20.49
CA TYR A 124 -6.42 -2.99 20.98
C TYR A 124 -7.18 -4.01 20.11
N HIS A 125 -6.98 -3.94 18.78
CA HIS A 125 -7.54 -4.89 17.82
C HIS A 125 -6.61 -6.12 17.68
N GLU A 126 -6.38 -6.84 18.79
CA GLU A 126 -5.33 -7.88 18.88
C GLU A 126 -5.44 -8.95 17.78
N ALA A 127 -6.65 -9.41 17.46
CA ALA A 127 -6.85 -10.47 16.47
C ALA A 127 -6.54 -10.01 15.04
N GLU A 128 -6.97 -8.80 14.69
CA GLU A 128 -6.67 -8.17 13.40
C GLU A 128 -5.18 -7.81 13.28
N ASP A 129 -4.61 -7.28 14.35
CA ASP A 129 -3.23 -6.87 14.43
C ASP A 129 -2.28 -8.06 14.34
N ALA A 130 -2.65 -9.20 14.91
CA ALA A 130 -1.94 -10.46 14.74
C ALA A 130 -1.92 -10.93 13.26
N CYS A 131 -3.01 -10.71 12.51
CA CYS A 131 -3.02 -11.01 11.07
C CYS A 131 -2.03 -10.13 10.30
N CYS A 132 -1.93 -8.85 10.65
CA CYS A 132 -0.99 -7.92 10.03
C CYS A 132 0.45 -8.24 10.41
N ARG A 133 0.72 -8.56 11.68
CA ARG A 133 2.03 -9.00 12.15
C ARG A 133 2.55 -10.21 11.38
N GLU A 134 1.70 -11.24 11.22
CA GLU A 134 2.08 -12.44 10.47
C GLU A 134 2.35 -12.13 8.99
N HIS A 135 1.61 -11.17 8.41
CA HIS A 135 1.83 -10.71 7.04
C HIS A 135 3.15 -9.94 6.88
N ASP A 136 3.49 -9.06 7.82
CA ASP A 136 4.74 -8.30 7.85
C ASP A 136 5.98 -9.20 7.93
N HIS A 137 5.85 -10.38 8.56
CA HIS A 137 6.92 -11.37 8.65
C HIS A 137 6.94 -12.34 7.46
N CYS A 138 6.37 -11.97 6.32
CA CYS A 138 6.47 -12.76 5.10
C CYS A 138 7.94 -12.99 4.72
N PRO A 139 8.38 -14.25 4.49
CA PRO A 139 9.79 -14.55 4.19
C PRO A 139 10.25 -14.04 2.83
N ALA A 140 9.31 -13.73 1.94
CA ALA A 140 9.57 -13.27 0.58
C ALA A 140 8.83 -11.95 0.33
N VAL A 141 9.58 -10.86 0.43
CA VAL A 141 9.12 -9.49 0.17
C VAL A 141 10.01 -8.79 -0.84
N LEU A 142 9.44 -7.78 -1.50
CA LEU A 142 10.09 -6.85 -2.40
C LEU A 142 9.75 -5.44 -1.92
N GLU A 143 10.70 -4.76 -1.28
CA GLU A 143 10.54 -3.38 -0.84
C GLU A 143 10.35 -2.41 -2.00
N ALA A 144 9.84 -1.21 -1.73
CA ALA A 144 9.71 -0.16 -2.74
C ALA A 144 11.07 0.18 -3.38
N GLY A 145 11.15 0.05 -4.70
CA GLY A 145 12.35 0.24 -5.50
C GLY A 145 13.31 -0.96 -5.54
N GLN A 146 13.03 -2.04 -4.81
CA GLN A 146 13.85 -3.25 -4.85
C GLN A 146 13.58 -4.06 -6.12
N CYS A 147 14.62 -4.68 -6.68
CA CYS A 147 14.50 -5.64 -7.76
C CYS A 147 15.01 -7.02 -7.32
N ALA A 148 14.26 -8.08 -7.61
CA ALA A 148 14.71 -9.45 -7.43
C ALA A 148 14.16 -10.34 -8.55
N GLN A 149 14.99 -11.29 -9.01
CA GLN A 149 14.61 -12.31 -10.00
C GLN A 149 13.86 -11.76 -11.22
N GLY A 150 14.33 -10.63 -11.77
CA GLY A 150 13.75 -10.02 -12.98
C GLY A 150 12.50 -9.16 -12.76
N LEU A 151 12.03 -9.01 -11.51
CA LEU A 151 10.93 -8.13 -11.14
C LEU A 151 11.45 -6.95 -10.31
N CYS A 152 11.06 -5.73 -10.67
CA CYS A 152 11.31 -4.52 -9.88
C CYS A 152 10.00 -4.00 -9.28
N ASN A 153 9.99 -3.76 -7.97
CA ASN A 153 8.86 -3.15 -7.30
C ASN A 153 8.90 -1.63 -7.49
N ASN A 154 8.20 -1.14 -8.52
CA ASN A 154 8.06 0.28 -8.78
C ASN A 154 6.94 0.96 -7.98
N ALA A 155 6.25 0.22 -7.10
CA ALA A 155 5.22 0.77 -6.24
C ALA A 155 5.83 1.49 -5.03
N ILE A 156 5.02 2.32 -4.37
CA ILE A 156 5.41 3.04 -3.15
C ILE A 156 5.25 2.19 -1.87
N TYR A 157 4.76 0.96 -2.02
CA TYR A 157 4.51 0.01 -0.94
C TYR A 157 5.30 -1.28 -1.16
N THR A 158 5.60 -1.98 -0.08
CA THR A 158 6.22 -3.32 -0.13
C THR A 158 5.27 -4.32 -0.79
N LYS A 159 5.80 -5.15 -1.68
CA LYS A 159 5.07 -6.28 -2.26
C LYS A 159 5.48 -7.55 -1.53
N SER A 160 4.51 -8.34 -1.10
CA SER A 160 4.75 -9.64 -0.49
C SER A 160 4.46 -10.77 -1.48
N HIS A 161 4.94 -11.98 -1.17
CA HIS A 161 4.60 -13.16 -1.94
C HIS A 161 3.08 -13.41 -1.93
N CYS A 162 2.51 -13.87 -3.04
CA CYS A 162 1.06 -14.06 -3.15
C CYS A 162 0.49 -15.04 -2.10
N ASP A 163 1.28 -16.01 -1.63
CA ASP A 163 0.86 -16.90 -0.54
C ASP A 163 0.71 -16.18 0.80
N CYS A 164 1.54 -15.18 1.08
CA CYS A 164 1.45 -14.37 2.30
C CYS A 164 0.16 -13.54 2.27
N ASP A 165 -0.12 -12.89 1.14
CA ASP A 165 -1.35 -12.11 0.99
C ASP A 165 -2.61 -12.98 1.03
N ALA A 166 -2.54 -14.21 0.49
CA ALA A 166 -3.64 -15.18 0.59
C ALA A 166 -3.86 -15.68 2.03
N ARG A 167 -2.79 -15.87 2.81
CA ARG A 167 -2.90 -16.16 4.26
C ARG A 167 -3.49 -14.97 5.01
N PHE A 168 -3.01 -13.77 4.72
CA PHE A 168 -3.50 -12.53 5.33
C PHE A 168 -5.01 -12.34 5.08
N ARG A 169 -5.45 -12.48 3.82
CA ARG A 169 -6.88 -12.43 3.46
C ARG A 169 -7.71 -13.45 4.24
N ARG A 170 -7.21 -14.69 4.37
CA ARG A 170 -7.91 -15.74 5.14
C ARG A 170 -7.96 -15.44 6.63
N CYS A 171 -6.87 -14.91 7.20
CA CYS A 171 -6.80 -14.51 8.60
C CYS A 171 -7.87 -13.45 8.91
N LEU A 172 -7.89 -12.35 8.15
CA LEU A 172 -8.89 -11.29 8.35
C LEU A 172 -10.33 -11.80 8.17
N ARG A 173 -10.57 -12.66 7.16
CA ARG A 173 -11.88 -13.30 6.97
C ARG A 173 -12.28 -14.19 8.14
N SER A 174 -11.34 -14.90 8.75
CA SER A 174 -11.63 -15.74 9.92
C SER A 174 -11.91 -14.94 11.19
N VAL A 175 -11.29 -13.76 11.35
CA VAL A 175 -11.62 -12.83 12.44
C VAL A 175 -13.04 -12.28 12.25
N GLY A 176 -13.39 -11.88 11.02
CA GLY A 176 -14.78 -11.58 10.64
C GLY A 176 -15.40 -10.34 11.29
N SER A 177 -14.62 -9.53 12.01
CA SER A 177 -15.07 -8.27 12.62
C SER A 177 -15.23 -7.16 11.57
N GLU A 178 -15.92 -6.08 11.93
CA GLU A 178 -15.99 -4.86 11.10
C GLU A 178 -14.59 -4.30 10.82
N THR A 179 -13.73 -4.26 11.84
CA THR A 179 -12.33 -3.82 11.72
C THR A 179 -11.53 -4.70 10.74
N ALA A 180 -11.63 -6.03 10.86
CA ALA A 180 -10.93 -6.96 9.96
C ALA A 180 -11.38 -6.79 8.50
N ASN A 181 -12.70 -6.62 8.30
CA ASN A 181 -13.28 -6.38 6.99
C ASN A 181 -12.80 -5.05 6.39
N LEU A 182 -12.68 -4.02 7.21
CA LEU A 182 -12.18 -2.71 6.80
C LEU A 182 -10.70 -2.76 6.45
N ILE A 183 -9.83 -3.34 7.30
CA ILE A 183 -8.41 -3.52 7.03
C ILE A 183 -8.21 -4.28 5.71
N GLY A 184 -8.95 -5.38 5.53
CA GLY A 184 -8.94 -6.15 4.28
C GLY A 184 -9.36 -5.30 3.08
N SER A 185 -10.44 -4.53 3.21
CA SER A 185 -10.90 -3.65 2.13
C SER A 185 -9.88 -2.57 1.77
N ILE A 186 -9.22 -1.97 2.77
CA ILE A 186 -8.17 -0.98 2.55
C ILE A 186 -7.02 -1.61 1.75
N PHE A 187 -6.52 -2.76 2.18
CA PHE A 187 -5.39 -3.44 1.54
C PHE A 187 -5.72 -3.93 0.12
N PHE A 188 -6.82 -4.67 -0.04
CA PHE A 188 -7.16 -5.39 -1.26
C PHE A 188 -7.92 -4.53 -2.28
N ASN A 189 -8.75 -3.57 -1.84
CA ASN A 189 -9.66 -2.83 -2.73
C ASN A 189 -9.26 -1.37 -2.92
N VAL A 190 -8.82 -0.70 -1.86
CA VAL A 190 -8.47 0.74 -1.91
C VAL A 190 -7.03 0.94 -2.36
N VAL A 191 -6.06 0.45 -1.58
CA VAL A 191 -4.63 0.56 -1.91
C VAL A 191 -4.31 -0.29 -3.14
N GLN A 192 -5.01 -1.41 -3.29
CA GLN A 192 -4.80 -2.38 -4.35
C GLN A 192 -3.34 -2.81 -4.37
N VAL A 193 -2.87 -3.28 -3.22
CA VAL A 193 -1.55 -3.89 -3.11
C VAL A 193 -1.51 -5.06 -4.10
N SER A 194 -0.39 -5.23 -4.79
CA SER A 194 -0.20 -6.36 -5.70
C SER A 194 0.88 -7.25 -5.13
N CYS A 195 0.70 -8.57 -5.25
CA CYS A 195 1.68 -9.56 -4.83
C CYS A 195 2.60 -9.98 -5.98
N PHE A 196 3.60 -10.81 -5.67
CA PHE A 196 4.41 -11.50 -6.67
C PHE A 196 4.47 -13.01 -6.40
N LYS A 197 4.73 -13.78 -7.45
CA LYS A 197 4.95 -15.24 -7.38
C LYS A 197 5.93 -15.68 -8.46
N GLU A 198 6.44 -16.91 -8.38
CA GLU A 198 7.31 -17.46 -9.42
C GLU A 198 6.57 -17.55 -10.77
N LYS A 199 7.24 -17.16 -11.84
CA LYS A 199 6.79 -17.38 -13.21
C LYS A 199 6.86 -18.88 -13.49
N ARG A 200 5.71 -19.49 -13.80
CA ARG A 200 5.58 -20.88 -14.22
C ARG A 200 4.64 -20.96 -15.43
N PRO A 201 4.87 -21.87 -16.38
CA PRO A 201 6.01 -22.79 -16.49
C PRO A 201 7.32 -22.06 -16.87
N CYS A 202 8.45 -22.76 -16.77
CA CYS A 202 9.73 -22.25 -17.28
C CYS A 202 9.72 -22.27 -18.81
N PHE A 203 10.05 -21.15 -19.45
CA PHE A 203 10.18 -21.08 -20.89
C PHE A 203 11.64 -21.26 -21.32
N SER A 204 11.88 -21.60 -22.58
CA SER A 204 13.25 -21.78 -23.12
C SER A 204 14.13 -20.55 -22.91
N GLU A 205 13.55 -19.35 -22.95
CA GLU A 205 14.22 -18.07 -22.69
C GLU A 205 14.74 -17.93 -21.24
N ASP A 206 14.18 -18.71 -20.33
CA ASP A 206 14.52 -18.70 -18.90
C ASP A 206 15.52 -19.82 -18.55
N VAL A 207 15.93 -20.66 -19.51
CA VAL A 207 16.91 -21.74 -19.32
C VAL A 207 18.34 -21.20 -19.52
N ASP A 208 19.23 -21.48 -18.58
CA ASP A 208 20.65 -21.15 -18.71
C ASP A 208 21.35 -22.16 -19.63
N ASP A 209 21.87 -21.69 -20.77
CA ASP A 209 22.49 -22.54 -21.82
C ASP A 209 23.66 -23.41 -21.31
N ARG A 210 24.34 -22.97 -20.24
CA ARG A 210 25.51 -23.68 -19.68
C ARG A 210 25.12 -24.77 -18.69
N SER A 211 24.13 -24.51 -17.84
CA SER A 211 23.73 -25.42 -16.76
C SER A 211 22.45 -26.21 -17.06
N GLY A 212 21.70 -25.85 -18.09
CA GLY A 212 20.39 -26.42 -18.41
C GLY A 212 19.33 -26.18 -17.33
N ARG A 213 19.62 -25.33 -16.33
CA ARG A 213 18.70 -25.04 -15.22
C ARG A 213 17.82 -23.85 -15.55
N CYS A 214 16.56 -23.93 -15.13
CA CYS A 214 15.65 -22.80 -15.21
C CYS A 214 16.07 -21.72 -14.22
N ARG A 215 16.30 -20.50 -14.71
CA ARG A 215 16.43 -19.32 -13.88
C ARG A 215 15.06 -18.95 -13.34
N MET A 216 14.91 -19.01 -12.01
CA MET A 216 13.71 -18.53 -11.34
C MET A 216 13.49 -17.05 -11.66
N ARG A 217 12.28 -16.72 -12.11
CA ARG A 217 11.83 -15.33 -12.31
C ARG A 217 10.56 -15.07 -11.53
N PHE A 218 10.42 -13.86 -11.02
CA PHE A 218 9.16 -13.41 -10.41
C PHE A 218 8.33 -12.64 -11.42
N HIS A 219 7.01 -12.71 -11.26
CA HIS A 219 6.08 -11.81 -11.92
C HIS A 219 5.11 -11.23 -10.88
N ALA A 220 4.69 -9.98 -11.09
CA ALA A 220 3.67 -9.37 -10.27
C ALA A 220 2.29 -9.86 -10.72
N GLN A 221 1.44 -10.20 -9.76
CA GLN A 221 0.06 -10.55 -10.01
C GLN A 221 -0.81 -9.29 -9.96
N ALA A 222 -1.47 -8.96 -11.06
CA ALA A 222 -2.28 -7.74 -11.16
C ALA A 222 -3.58 -7.79 -10.31
N ARG A 223 -4.10 -8.99 -10.01
CA ARG A 223 -5.30 -9.20 -9.18
C ARG A 223 -5.17 -10.47 -8.36
N TYR A 224 -5.60 -10.41 -7.10
CA TYR A 224 -5.76 -11.61 -6.28
C TYR A 224 -6.79 -12.54 -6.94
N GLU A 225 -6.38 -13.76 -7.27
CA GLU A 225 -7.28 -14.78 -7.80
C GLU A 225 -8.34 -15.09 -6.72
N GLU A 226 -9.62 -14.93 -7.06
CA GLU A 226 -10.72 -15.34 -6.19
C GLU A 226 -10.80 -16.87 -6.18
N PHE A 227 -10.13 -17.49 -5.21
CA PHE A 227 -10.43 -18.87 -4.86
C PHE A 227 -11.80 -18.90 -4.18
N GLY A 228 -12.83 -19.27 -4.96
CA GLY A 228 -14.12 -19.81 -4.51
C GLY A 228 -14.79 -19.11 -3.32
N GLY A 229 -15.80 -18.28 -3.60
CA GLY A 229 -16.78 -17.85 -2.61
C GLY A 229 -16.69 -16.36 -2.24
N SER A 230 -17.79 -15.66 -2.57
CA SER A 230 -18.14 -14.25 -2.35
C SER A 230 -17.20 -13.38 -1.50
N GLY A 231 -16.87 -12.21 -2.06
CA GLY A 231 -16.57 -11.01 -1.29
C GLY A 231 -15.12 -10.53 -1.40
N TYR A 232 -14.75 -9.96 -2.53
CA TYR A 232 -14.37 -8.54 -2.65
C TYR A 232 -14.38 -8.25 -4.16
N SER A 233 -15.48 -7.65 -4.62
CA SER A 233 -15.70 -7.36 -6.05
C SER A 233 -14.54 -6.54 -6.61
N SER A 234 -13.85 -7.10 -7.60
CA SER A 234 -12.77 -6.45 -8.34
C SER A 234 -13.24 -5.14 -8.97
N SER A 235 -12.61 -4.02 -8.61
CA SER A 235 -12.86 -2.74 -9.29
C SER A 235 -12.32 -2.76 -10.74
N PRO A 236 -12.94 -2.01 -11.67
CA PRO A 236 -12.44 -1.83 -13.03
C PRO A 236 -11.04 -1.19 -13.06
N SER A 237 -10.34 -1.38 -14.18
CA SER A 237 -9.00 -0.84 -14.43
C SER A 237 -8.89 0.66 -14.11
N ALA A 238 -7.88 1.03 -13.31
CA ALA A 238 -7.63 2.41 -12.85
C ALA A 238 -7.52 3.43 -14.01
N SER A 239 -7.07 3.00 -15.19
CA SER A 239 -6.90 3.90 -16.36
C SER A 239 -8.20 4.43 -16.93
N GLY A 240 -9.31 3.67 -16.86
CA GLY A 240 -10.63 4.12 -17.33
C GLY A 240 -11.39 4.95 -16.29
N LEU A 241 -11.15 4.67 -15.00
CA LEU A 241 -11.83 5.35 -13.90
C LEU A 241 -11.22 6.70 -13.58
N VAL A 242 -9.90 6.91 -13.68
CA VAL A 242 -9.31 8.25 -13.49
C VAL A 242 -9.80 9.23 -14.56
N SER A 243 -10.01 8.78 -15.80
CA SER A 243 -10.59 9.61 -16.85
C SER A 243 -12.05 9.98 -16.57
N ASN A 244 -12.82 9.07 -15.97
CA ASN A 244 -14.20 9.32 -15.54
C ASN A 244 -14.28 10.16 -14.25
N LEU A 245 -13.40 9.95 -13.26
CA LEU A 245 -13.29 10.78 -12.06
C LEU A 245 -12.87 12.21 -12.42
N LEU A 246 -11.88 12.37 -13.31
CA LEU A 246 -11.54 13.69 -13.84
C LEU A 246 -12.74 14.27 -14.59
N SER A 247 -13.54 13.49 -15.33
CA SER A 247 -14.74 14.01 -16.01
C SER A 247 -15.91 14.33 -15.06
N SER A 248 -16.04 13.63 -13.94
CA SER A 248 -17.08 13.84 -12.91
C SER A 248 -16.71 14.94 -11.91
N ILE A 249 -15.41 15.13 -11.63
CA ILE A 249 -14.87 16.17 -10.71
C ILE A 249 -14.50 17.45 -11.47
N LEU A 250 -13.95 17.34 -12.69
CA LEU A 250 -13.69 18.45 -13.60
C LEU A 250 -14.70 18.41 -14.75
N PRO A 251 -15.89 19.02 -14.63
CA PRO A 251 -16.76 19.18 -15.78
C PRO A 251 -15.98 20.00 -16.81
N PHE A 252 -15.71 19.35 -17.94
CA PHE A 252 -15.09 19.95 -19.11
C PHE A 252 -15.70 21.33 -19.38
N ARG A 253 -14.89 22.37 -19.25
CA ARG A 253 -15.20 23.68 -19.85
C ARG A 253 -15.07 23.49 -21.36
N LYS A 254 -16.12 23.00 -22.02
CA LYS A 254 -16.27 23.12 -23.47
C LYS A 254 -16.36 24.61 -23.81
N ARG A 255 -15.29 25.17 -24.36
CA ARG A 255 -15.32 26.27 -25.32
C ARG A 255 -14.28 25.97 -26.39
#